data_AF-A0A091H812-F1
#
_entry.id   AF-A0A091H812-F1
#
_cell.length_a   1.000
_cell.length_b   1.000
_cell.length_c   1.000
_cell.angle_alpha   90.00
_cell.angle_beta   90.00
_cell.angle_gamma   90.00
#
_symmetry.space_group_name_H-M   'P 1'
#
loop_
_entity.id
_entity.type
_entity.pdbx_description
1 polymer ?
#
loop_
_entity_poly.entity_id
_entity_poly.type
_entity_poly.pdbx_seq_one_letter_code
_entity_poly.pdbx_strand_id
1 'polypeptide(L)'
;LPGHGDSPPAKTVTTAQGRVAFLDHVLQELGMRRPVLISPSMSGRFALPFLMARGDRLAGFVAVAPVGTKDYTSKQYQWVQTPTLILYGDRDTRLAPQALQSLRHLPGHR
;
A
#
# COMPACT_ATOMS: atom_id res chain seq x y z
N LEU A 1 -11.17 -4.34 -6.46
CA LEU A 1 -9.83 -4.91 -6.79
C LEU A 1 -10.05 -6.06 -7.76
N PRO A 2 -9.14 -6.36 -8.69
CA PRO A 2 -9.36 -7.41 -9.69
C PRO A 2 -9.78 -8.75 -9.05
N GLY A 3 -10.88 -9.33 -9.52
CA GLY A 3 -11.46 -10.58 -9.01
C GLY A 3 -12.33 -10.45 -7.75
N HIS A 4 -12.65 -9.23 -7.31
CA HIS A 4 -13.50 -8.98 -6.14
C HIS A 4 -14.62 -7.98 -6.46
N GLY A 5 -15.81 -8.21 -5.90
CA GLY A 5 -17.01 -7.42 -6.22
C GLY A 5 -17.33 -7.52 -7.71
N ASP A 6 -17.65 -6.38 -8.32
CA ASP A 6 -17.97 -6.30 -9.76
C ASP A 6 -16.72 -6.17 -10.65
N SER A 7 -15.52 -6.30 -10.10
CA SER A 7 -14.27 -6.22 -10.88
C SER A 7 -13.85 -7.59 -11.41
N PRO A 8 -13.69 -7.78 -12.73
CA PRO A 8 -13.21 -9.04 -13.28
C PRO A 8 -11.76 -9.34 -12.83
N PRO A 9 -11.34 -10.61 -12.86
CA PRO A 9 -9.95 -10.96 -12.58
C PRO A 9 -9.02 -10.37 -13.64
N ALA A 10 -7.81 -9.96 -13.22
CA ALA A 10 -6.79 -9.44 -14.12
C ALA A 10 -5.49 -10.24 -13.96
N LYS A 11 -5.02 -10.87 -15.04
CA LYS A 11 -3.76 -11.64 -15.01
C LYS A 11 -2.53 -10.75 -14.73
N THR A 12 -2.64 -9.47 -15.08
CA THR A 12 -1.57 -8.48 -14.88
C THR A 12 -1.21 -8.30 -13.41
N VAL A 13 -2.12 -8.52 -12.46
CA VAL A 13 -1.87 -8.24 -11.03
C VAL A 13 -1.26 -9.42 -10.25
N THR A 14 -0.79 -10.44 -10.97
CA THR A 14 -0.11 -11.62 -10.40
C THR A 14 1.30 -11.28 -9.88
N THR A 15 1.98 -10.31 -10.48
CA THR A 15 3.32 -9.85 -10.06
C THR A 15 3.25 -8.52 -9.30
N ALA A 16 4.30 -8.22 -8.51
CA ALA A 16 4.39 -6.93 -7.82
C ALA A 16 4.39 -5.75 -8.80
N GLN A 17 5.19 -5.84 -9.87
CA GLN A 17 5.25 -4.82 -10.93
C GLN A 17 3.91 -4.61 -11.61
N GLY A 18 3.19 -5.70 -11.90
CA GLY A 18 1.87 -5.60 -12.51
C GLY A 18 0.81 -4.98 -11.58
N ARG A 19 0.93 -5.19 -10.26
CA ARG A 19 0.12 -4.45 -9.26
C ARG A 19 0.44 -2.96 -9.23
N VAL A 20 1.71 -2.57 -9.37
CA VAL A 20 2.11 -1.16 -9.52
C VAL A 20 1.50 -0.55 -10.78
N ALA A 21 1.68 -1.21 -11.92
CA ALA A 21 1.15 -0.73 -13.20
C ALA A 21 -0.38 -0.59 -13.17
N PHE A 22 -1.08 -1.54 -12.56
CA PHE A 22 -2.52 -1.48 -12.39
C PHE A 22 -2.95 -0.23 -11.59
N LEU A 23 -2.33 0.02 -10.43
CA LEU A 23 -2.67 1.20 -9.64
C LEU A 23 -2.32 2.50 -10.36
N ASP A 24 -1.16 2.59 -11.02
CA ASP A 24 -0.77 3.78 -11.79
C ASP A 24 -1.77 4.08 -12.90
N HIS A 25 -2.24 3.05 -13.62
CA HIS A 25 -3.26 3.17 -14.64
C HIS A 25 -4.62 3.62 -14.07
N VAL A 26 -5.05 3.07 -12.94
CA VAL A 26 -6.27 3.53 -12.25
C VAL A 26 -6.19 5.01 -11.90
N LEU A 27 -5.04 5.48 -11.38
CA LEU A 27 -4.87 6.91 -11.07
C LEU A 27 -4.93 7.79 -12.33
N GLN A 28 -4.38 7.31 -13.45
CA GLN A 28 -4.40 8.02 -14.74
C GLN A 28 -5.82 8.12 -15.32
N GLU A 29 -6.53 6.99 -15.41
CA GLU A 29 -7.89 6.94 -15.96
C GLU A 29 -8.88 7.75 -15.15
N LEU A 30 -8.70 7.83 -13.83
CA LEU A 30 -9.53 8.65 -12.95
C LEU A 30 -9.06 10.11 -12.88
N GLY A 31 -8.04 10.51 -13.62
CA GLY A 31 -7.51 11.88 -13.62
C GLY A 31 -6.93 12.33 -12.27
N MET A 32 -6.54 11.40 -11.40
CA MET A 32 -6.09 11.69 -10.05
C MET A 32 -4.65 12.19 -10.02
N ARG A 33 -4.45 13.37 -9.43
CA ARG A 33 -3.13 13.98 -9.23
C ARG A 33 -2.75 13.92 -7.76
N ARG A 34 -1.72 13.13 -7.45
CA ARG A 34 -1.18 12.95 -6.09
C ARG A 34 -2.24 12.68 -5.02
N PRO A 35 -3.06 11.62 -5.14
CA PRO A 35 -4.06 11.31 -4.13
C PRO A 35 -3.41 10.86 -2.82
N VAL A 36 -4.21 10.85 -1.76
CA VAL A 36 -3.92 10.05 -0.55
C VAL A 36 -4.41 8.63 -0.80
N LEU A 37 -3.53 7.64 -0.70
CA LEU A 37 -3.88 6.24 -0.90
C LEU A 37 -4.23 5.59 0.44
N ILE A 38 -5.45 5.09 0.58
CA ILE A 38 -5.94 4.39 1.78
C ILE A 38 -5.94 2.89 1.49
N SER A 39 -5.27 2.09 2.34
CA SER A 39 -5.04 0.67 2.09
C SER A 39 -5.37 -0.20 3.31
N PRO A 40 -6.62 -0.68 3.43
CA PRO A 40 -6.99 -1.66 4.43
C PRO A 40 -6.62 -3.10 4.05
N SER A 41 -6.03 -3.83 5.00
CA SER A 41 -5.83 -5.28 4.98
C SER A 41 -5.27 -5.81 3.64
N MET A 42 -6.04 -6.60 2.90
CA MET A 42 -5.63 -7.26 1.65
C MET A 42 -5.10 -6.29 0.58
N SER A 43 -5.61 -5.05 0.54
CA SER A 43 -5.16 -4.04 -0.44
C SER A 43 -3.68 -3.68 -0.31
N GLY A 44 -3.04 -4.01 0.83
CA GLY A 44 -1.60 -3.89 1.04
C GLY A 44 -0.76 -4.60 -0.02
N ARG A 45 -1.25 -5.71 -0.60
CA ARG A 45 -0.57 -6.41 -1.71
C ARG A 45 -0.38 -5.53 -2.95
N PHE A 46 -1.23 -4.52 -3.13
CA PHE A 46 -1.16 -3.55 -4.24
C PHE A 46 -0.50 -2.26 -3.77
N ALA A 47 -0.91 -1.75 -2.61
CA ALA A 47 -0.50 -0.45 -2.14
C ALA A 47 0.99 -0.40 -1.74
N LEU A 48 1.52 -1.44 -1.09
CA LEU A 48 2.93 -1.45 -0.67
C LEU A 48 3.92 -1.45 -1.85
N PRO A 49 3.79 -2.31 -2.88
CA PRO A 49 4.69 -2.20 -4.03
C PRO A 49 4.53 -0.87 -4.76
N PHE A 50 3.33 -0.30 -4.80
CA PHE A 50 3.11 1.02 -5.38
C PHE A 50 3.78 2.13 -4.57
N LEU A 51 3.65 2.11 -3.24
CA LEU A 51 4.32 3.03 -2.32
C LEU A 51 5.85 2.99 -2.49
N MET A 52 6.41 1.79 -2.62
CA MET A 52 7.85 1.58 -2.79
C MET A 52 8.37 2.05 -4.14
N ALA A 53 7.62 1.81 -5.21
CA ALA A 53 8.06 2.11 -6.57
C ALA A 53 7.69 3.52 -7.05
N ARG A 54 6.56 4.07 -6.58
CA ARG A 54 5.90 5.27 -7.10
C ARG A 54 5.30 6.13 -5.98
N GLY A 55 5.92 6.15 -4.81
CA GLY A 55 5.46 6.95 -3.66
C GLY A 55 5.38 8.45 -3.93
N ASP A 56 6.16 8.96 -4.89
CA ASP A 56 6.13 10.33 -5.41
C ASP A 56 4.78 10.69 -6.08
N ARG A 57 4.06 9.69 -6.59
CA ARG A 57 2.71 9.82 -7.15
C ARG A 57 1.64 10.00 -6.07
N LEU A 58 1.98 10.00 -4.79
CA LEU A 58 1.05 10.13 -3.68
C LEU A 58 1.28 11.45 -2.91
N ALA A 59 0.21 12.02 -2.37
CA ALA A 59 0.32 13.08 -1.36
C ALA A 59 0.47 12.49 0.06
N GLY A 60 0.00 11.26 0.26
CA GLY A 60 0.09 10.57 1.55
C GLY A 60 -0.38 9.12 1.43
N PHE A 61 -0.12 8.36 2.48
CA PHE A 61 -0.53 6.96 2.59
C PHE A 61 -1.20 6.70 3.94
N VAL A 62 -2.36 6.03 3.93
CA VAL A 62 -3.06 5.62 5.14
C VAL A 62 -3.09 4.09 5.17
N ALA A 63 -2.26 3.51 6.03
CA ALA A 63 -2.15 2.07 6.19
C ALA A 63 -3.15 1.60 7.26
N VAL A 64 -4.09 0.72 6.91
CA VAL A 64 -5.02 0.13 7.89
C VAL A 64 -4.77 -1.37 8.01
N ALA A 65 -3.88 -1.75 8.93
CA ALA A 65 -3.39 -3.13 9.11
C ALA A 65 -3.14 -3.90 7.78
N PRO A 66 -2.35 -3.34 6.81
CA PRO A 66 -2.18 -3.96 5.51
C PRO A 66 -1.39 -5.28 5.59
N VAL A 67 -1.69 -6.20 4.69
CA VAL A 67 -0.88 -7.42 4.47
C VAL A 67 0.31 -7.13 3.54
N GLY A 68 1.31 -8.02 3.52
CA GLY A 68 2.51 -7.87 2.66
C GLY A 68 3.60 -6.98 3.25
N THR A 69 3.44 -6.48 4.48
CA THR A 69 4.41 -5.58 5.11
C THR A 69 5.77 -6.22 5.42
N LYS A 70 5.83 -7.55 5.51
CA LYS A 70 7.06 -8.32 5.73
C LYS A 70 7.87 -8.54 4.44
N ASP A 71 7.33 -8.21 3.27
CA ASP A 71 7.99 -8.43 1.98
C ASP A 71 9.12 -7.42 1.73
N TYR A 72 9.26 -6.43 2.61
CA TYR A 72 10.26 -5.35 2.53
C TYR A 72 11.08 -5.28 3.81
N THR A 73 12.37 -5.03 3.65
CA THR A 73 13.31 -4.79 4.75
C THR A 73 13.10 -3.42 5.37
N SER A 74 13.52 -3.25 6.63
CA SER A 74 13.52 -1.94 7.30
C SER A 74 14.26 -0.86 6.50
N LYS A 75 15.37 -1.24 5.84
CA LYS A 75 16.13 -0.32 4.98
C LYS A 75 15.31 0.11 3.76
N GLN A 76 14.53 -0.79 3.15
CA GLN A 76 13.64 -0.43 2.04
C GLN A 76 12.57 0.59 2.45
N TYR A 77 11.96 0.40 3.63
CA TYR A 77 10.98 1.36 4.17
C TYR A 77 11.59 2.76 4.39
N GLN A 78 12.86 2.86 4.79
CA GLN A 78 13.51 4.14 5.04
C GLN A 78 13.65 5.04 3.78
N TRP A 79 13.57 4.47 2.57
CA TRP A 79 13.65 5.26 1.33
C TRP A 79 12.31 5.94 0.97
N VAL A 80 11.19 5.46 1.52
CA VAL A 80 9.87 6.00 1.21
C VAL A 80 9.72 7.39 1.81
N GLN A 81 9.46 8.41 0.99
CA GLN A 81 9.28 9.80 1.47
C GLN A 81 7.81 10.19 1.67
N THR A 82 6.87 9.32 1.30
CA THR A 82 5.43 9.59 1.37
C THR A 82 4.98 9.69 2.84
N PRO A 83 4.39 10.83 3.28
CA PRO A 83 3.83 10.95 4.62
C PRO A 83 2.81 9.85 4.88
N THR A 84 2.95 9.15 6.01
CA THR A 84 2.14 7.96 6.29
C THR A 84 1.43 8.06 7.64
N LEU A 85 0.15 7.71 7.66
CA LEU A 85 -0.62 7.45 8.88
C LEU A 85 -0.82 5.94 9.04
N ILE A 86 -0.43 5.39 10.19
CA ILE A 86 -0.60 3.96 10.50
C ILE A 86 -1.81 3.81 11.43
N LEU A 87 -2.86 3.16 10.93
CA LEU A 87 -4.07 2.85 11.68
C LEU A 87 -4.19 1.36 11.91
N TYR A 88 -4.58 0.98 13.13
CA TYR A 88 -4.89 -0.39 13.48
C TYR A 88 -5.86 -0.45 14.66
N GLY A 89 -6.61 -1.55 14.75
CA GLY A 89 -7.45 -1.85 15.91
C GLY A 89 -6.64 -2.53 17.00
N ASP A 90 -6.85 -2.14 18.25
CA ASP A 90 -6.27 -2.78 19.43
C ASP A 90 -6.61 -4.28 19.55
N ARG A 91 -7.78 -4.68 19.03
CA ARG A 91 -8.25 -6.08 19.00
C ARG A 91 -7.83 -6.87 17.76
N ASP A 92 -7.16 -6.24 16.78
CA ASP A 92 -6.59 -6.97 15.64
C ASP A 92 -5.26 -7.60 16.06
N THR A 93 -5.32 -8.75 16.72
CA THR A 93 -4.13 -9.43 17.25
C THR A 93 -3.31 -10.16 16.18
N ARG A 94 -3.75 -10.12 14.91
CA ARG A 94 -3.11 -10.87 13.81
C ARG A 94 -2.36 -9.96 12.85
N LEU A 95 -3.04 -9.00 12.23
CA LEU A 95 -2.43 -8.16 11.21
C LEU A 95 -1.76 -6.93 11.82
N ALA A 96 -2.37 -6.32 12.84
CA ALA A 96 -1.88 -5.05 13.38
C ALA A 96 -0.44 -5.11 13.93
N PRO A 97 -0.05 -6.08 14.79
CA PRO A 97 1.30 -6.09 15.34
C PRO A 97 2.36 -6.25 14.25
N GLN A 98 2.08 -7.11 13.27
CA GLN A 98 2.97 -7.33 12.14
C GLN A 98 3.06 -6.08 11.25
N ALA A 99 1.94 -5.45 10.92
CA ALA A 99 1.91 -4.26 10.10
C ALA A 99 2.68 -3.12 10.78
N LEU A 100 2.41 -2.87 12.07
CA LEU A 100 3.09 -1.84 12.85
C LEU A 100 4.60 -2.08 12.96
N GLN A 101 5.00 -3.33 13.22
CA GLN A 101 6.42 -3.69 13.36
C GLN A 101 7.24 -3.37 12.11
N SER A 102 6.66 -3.54 10.92
CA SER A 102 7.29 -3.20 9.63
C SER A 102 7.17 -1.71 9.31
N LEU A 103 5.95 -1.15 9.40
CA LEU A 103 5.65 0.20 8.92
C LEU A 103 6.25 1.31 9.79
N ARG A 104 6.59 1.03 11.07
CA ARG A 104 7.32 1.98 11.93
C ARG A 104 8.71 2.37 11.40
N HIS A 105 9.21 1.69 10.37
CA HIS A 105 10.46 2.03 9.70
C HIS A 105 10.29 3.09 8.60
N LEU A 106 9.06 3.45 8.22
CA LEU A 106 8.80 4.57 7.32
C LEU A 106 9.21 5.89 7.98
N PRO A 107 9.94 6.78 7.29
CA PRO A 107 10.18 8.11 7.82
C PRO A 107 8.88 8.93 7.81
N GLY A 108 8.72 9.84 8.77
CA GLY A 108 7.54 10.71 8.83
C GLY A 108 6.20 10.00 9.05
N HIS A 109 6.21 8.79 9.63
CA HIS A 109 4.98 8.12 10.04
C HIS A 109 4.36 8.76 11.28
N ARG A 110 3.03 8.64 11.39
CA ARG A 110 2.25 8.95 12.59
C ARG A 110 1.41 7.74 13.00
#